data_AF-A0A3G6TFB7-F1
#
_entry.id   AF-A0A3G6TFB7-F1
#
_cell.length_a   1.000
_cell.length_b   1.000
_cell.length_c   1.000
_cell.angle_alpha   90.00
_cell.angle_beta   90.00
_cell.angle_gamma   90.00
#
_symmetry.space_group_name_H-M   'P 1'
#
loop_
_entity.id
_entity.type
_entity.pdbx_description
1 polymer ?
#
loop_
_entity_poly.entity_id
_entity_poly.type
_entity_poly.pdbx_seq_one_letter_code
_entity_poly.pdbx_strand_id
1 'polypeptide(L)'
;MITYMTLPGDTLEKIASDLKVENPNYLKDFHNKHCAVYDRLADPVKMSPGTLLLIPFGDEIIKLNQEINKNGDSLYYHPPHGKIPFSIPLLSGVYTITQQKLEDGVVQNHYLYQTELKYLRAEHDDHFFSLQIFGSHKNGAESESKISSLSKACAAILFPVEIRVNKTGKITETRFLQSETTIKNELDALKKYFTDDLSAAYIDHLKRITEDHHQISKSIKNTLPVQFLFGSFYRAKYKNWTDSDIYHEFIPWLSNASPIRFELHNRILPKDKDNNTLKINQFGTSCDYRNLNQLYNRDYEYNEQSPVNSYSVACSHEAEYTLDLTSLMVQKATAHFKIQIGDVTEQDIFTIEKQLK
;
A
#
# COMPACT_ATOMS: atom_id res chain seq x y z
N MET A 1 27.97 9.69 -25.99
CA MET A 1 28.82 9.75 -24.79
C MET A 1 29.04 11.20 -24.40
N ILE A 2 29.09 11.49 -23.10
CA ILE A 2 29.44 12.81 -22.56
C ILE A 2 30.46 12.67 -21.43
N THR A 3 31.14 13.77 -21.10
CA THR A 3 32.01 13.84 -19.91
C THR A 3 31.20 14.39 -18.74
N TYR A 4 31.20 13.65 -17.64
CA TYR A 4 30.55 14.03 -16.38
C TYR A 4 31.63 14.25 -15.32
N MET A 5 31.54 15.36 -14.59
CA MET A 5 32.42 15.64 -13.46
C MET A 5 31.70 15.26 -12.17
N THR A 6 32.26 14.34 -11.40
CA THR A 6 31.65 13.86 -10.14
C THR A 6 31.54 14.98 -9.12
N LEU A 7 30.40 15.00 -8.41
CA LEU A 7 30.11 15.93 -7.33
C LEU A 7 30.37 15.29 -5.96
N PRO A 8 30.49 16.09 -4.88
CA PRO A 8 30.53 15.56 -3.53
C PRO A 8 29.35 14.63 -3.22
N GLY A 9 29.66 13.41 -2.76
CA GLY A 9 28.67 12.38 -2.44
C GLY A 9 28.18 11.56 -3.63
N ASP A 10 28.71 11.77 -4.83
CA ASP A 10 28.40 10.90 -5.96
C ASP A 10 29.01 9.51 -5.77
N THR A 11 28.20 8.50 -6.09
CA THR A 11 28.63 7.11 -6.23
C THR A 11 28.26 6.61 -7.62
N LEU A 12 28.86 5.49 -8.04
CA LEU A 12 28.56 4.91 -9.35
C LEU A 12 27.09 4.46 -9.44
N GLU A 13 26.54 3.98 -8.34
CA GLU A 13 25.13 3.59 -8.18
C GLU A 13 24.20 4.79 -8.39
N LYS A 14 24.52 5.92 -7.75
CA LYS A 14 23.74 7.15 -7.88
C LYS A 14 23.74 7.65 -9.32
N ILE A 15 24.93 7.76 -9.93
CA ILE A 15 25.06 8.21 -11.32
C ILE A 15 24.34 7.25 -12.27
N ALA A 16 24.48 5.93 -12.08
CA ALA A 16 23.76 4.93 -12.89
C ALA A 16 22.24 5.11 -12.75
N SER A 17 21.73 5.30 -11.53
CA SER A 17 20.31 5.57 -11.28
C SER A 17 19.83 6.84 -11.99
N ASP A 18 20.57 7.94 -11.88
CA ASP A 18 20.24 9.23 -12.51
C ASP A 18 20.22 9.13 -14.04
N LEU A 19 21.14 8.35 -14.61
CA LEU A 19 21.20 8.06 -16.05
C LEU A 19 20.23 6.98 -16.50
N LYS A 20 19.53 6.32 -15.57
CA LYS A 20 18.67 5.16 -15.85
C LYS A 20 19.43 3.98 -16.47
N VAL A 21 20.64 3.73 -16.00
CA VAL A 21 21.44 2.54 -16.30
C VAL A 21 21.19 1.49 -15.24
N GLU A 22 20.76 0.30 -15.66
CA GLU A 22 20.20 -0.72 -14.75
C GLU A 22 21.23 -1.42 -13.86
N ASN A 23 22.52 -1.29 -14.17
CA ASN A 23 23.60 -1.88 -13.39
C ASN A 23 24.83 -0.95 -13.41
N PRO A 24 25.31 -0.45 -12.26
CA PRO A 24 26.45 0.46 -12.18
C PRO A 24 27.75 -0.16 -12.71
N ASN A 25 27.93 -1.48 -12.65
CA ASN A 25 29.14 -2.13 -13.19
C ASN A 25 29.30 -1.88 -14.69
N TYR A 26 28.19 -1.82 -15.43
CA TYR A 26 28.21 -1.53 -16.86
C TYR A 26 28.56 -0.07 -17.15
N LEU A 27 28.24 0.85 -16.23
CA LEU A 27 28.68 2.24 -16.33
C LEU A 27 30.20 2.36 -16.13
N LYS A 28 30.77 1.61 -15.17
CA LYS A 28 32.22 1.48 -14.98
C LYS A 28 32.88 0.90 -16.22
N ASP A 29 32.36 -0.19 -16.76
CA ASP A 29 32.93 -0.85 -17.95
C ASP A 29 32.88 0.05 -19.18
N PHE A 30 31.77 0.78 -19.35
CA PHE A 30 31.64 1.80 -20.39
C PHE A 30 32.75 2.87 -20.25
N HIS A 31 32.92 3.44 -19.07
CA HIS A 31 33.99 4.42 -18.85
C HIS A 31 35.37 3.84 -19.13
N ASN A 32 35.69 2.66 -18.56
CA ASN A 32 37.01 2.00 -18.68
C ASN A 32 37.39 1.63 -20.13
N LYS A 33 36.39 1.43 -20.99
CA LYS A 33 36.55 1.18 -22.42
C LYS A 33 36.90 2.45 -23.21
N HIS A 34 36.46 3.61 -22.73
CA HIS A 34 36.57 4.87 -23.45
C HIS A 34 37.60 5.84 -22.87
N CYS A 35 38.10 5.61 -21.65
CA CYS A 35 39.12 6.43 -21.01
C CYS A 35 40.55 5.93 -21.26
N ALA A 36 41.54 6.72 -20.87
CA ALA A 36 42.92 6.28 -20.86
C ALA A 36 43.15 5.22 -19.75
N VAL A 37 44.20 4.40 -19.90
CA VAL A 37 44.49 3.30 -18.96
C VAL A 37 44.66 3.79 -17.51
N TYR A 38 45.23 4.98 -17.33
CA TYR A 38 45.46 5.58 -16.00
C TYR A 38 44.20 6.18 -15.37
N ASP A 39 43.14 6.41 -16.15
CA ASP A 39 41.85 6.94 -15.67
C ASP A 39 40.85 5.83 -15.32
N ARG A 40 41.22 4.55 -15.55
CA ARG A 40 40.32 3.43 -15.32
C ARG A 40 39.95 3.30 -13.85
N LEU A 41 38.66 3.06 -13.62
CA LEU A 41 38.12 2.72 -12.31
C LEU A 41 38.48 1.27 -11.96
N ALA A 42 39.28 1.09 -10.91
CA ALA A 42 39.62 -0.20 -10.32
C ALA A 42 38.72 -0.52 -9.11
N ASP A 43 38.60 -1.80 -8.76
CA ASP A 43 37.87 -2.20 -7.55
C ASP A 43 38.72 -2.08 -6.29
N PRO A 44 38.13 -1.63 -5.16
CA PRO A 44 36.79 -1.04 -5.05
C PRO A 44 36.73 0.35 -5.68
N VAL A 45 35.65 0.67 -6.39
CA VAL A 45 35.46 1.97 -7.05
C VAL A 45 35.38 3.07 -5.99
N LYS A 46 36.37 3.97 -5.98
CA LYS A 46 36.39 5.15 -5.11
C LYS A 46 36.17 6.39 -5.96
N MET A 47 34.98 6.97 -5.86
CA MET A 47 34.66 8.26 -6.49
C MET A 47 35.21 9.39 -5.63
N SER A 48 36.06 10.24 -6.22
CA SER A 48 36.47 11.51 -5.62
C SER A 48 35.72 12.64 -6.33
N PRO A 49 35.37 13.75 -5.64
CA PRO A 49 34.81 14.92 -6.32
C PRO A 49 35.78 15.46 -7.37
N GLY A 50 35.27 15.84 -8.55
CA GLY A 50 36.07 16.33 -9.66
C GLY A 50 36.64 15.26 -10.60
N THR A 51 36.42 13.97 -10.31
CA THR A 51 36.76 12.88 -11.24
C THR A 51 35.94 13.02 -12.53
N LEU A 52 36.60 12.92 -13.68
CA LEU A 52 35.96 12.98 -14.99
C LEU A 52 35.59 11.57 -15.45
N LEU A 53 34.29 11.32 -15.60
CA LEU A 53 33.74 10.09 -16.11
C LEU A 53 33.27 10.27 -17.54
N LEU A 54 33.43 9.20 -18.33
CA LEU A 54 32.85 9.08 -19.66
C LEU A 54 31.62 8.22 -19.51
N ILE A 55 30.45 8.82 -19.72
CA ILE A 55 29.16 8.18 -19.46
C ILE A 55 28.34 8.07 -20.76
N PRO A 56 27.48 7.05 -20.88
CA PRO A 56 26.59 6.91 -22.03
C PRO A 56 25.56 8.03 -22.03
N PHE A 57 25.09 8.42 -23.22
CA PHE A 57 24.03 9.42 -23.37
C PHE A 57 23.08 9.07 -24.52
N GLY A 58 21.80 9.38 -24.37
CA GLY A 58 20.77 9.09 -25.37
C GLY A 58 20.66 7.59 -25.66
N ASP A 59 20.74 7.22 -26.94
CA ASP A 59 20.58 5.84 -27.42
C ASP A 59 21.62 4.86 -26.85
N GLU A 60 22.78 5.35 -26.40
CA GLU A 60 23.78 4.49 -25.76
C GLU A 60 23.26 3.88 -24.45
N ILE A 61 22.45 4.62 -23.68
CA ILE A 61 21.84 4.12 -22.44
C ILE A 61 20.88 2.97 -22.77
N ILE A 62 20.09 3.13 -23.83
CA ILE A 62 19.13 2.10 -24.29
C ILE A 62 19.90 0.83 -24.69
N LYS A 63 20.97 0.96 -25.48
CA LYS A 63 21.80 -0.18 -25.90
C LYS A 63 22.46 -0.88 -24.71
N LEU A 64 22.97 -0.09 -23.75
CA LEU A 64 23.60 -0.63 -22.55
C LEU A 64 22.59 -1.43 -21.70
N ASN A 65 21.38 -0.91 -21.50
CA ASN A 65 20.32 -1.63 -20.79
C ASN A 65 19.83 -2.87 -21.55
N GLN A 66 19.80 -2.86 -22.88
CA GLN A 66 19.51 -4.06 -23.67
C GLN A 66 20.57 -5.15 -23.45
N GLU A 67 21.84 -4.78 -23.37
CA GLU A 67 22.94 -5.70 -23.07
C GLU A 67 22.82 -6.27 -21.65
N ILE A 68 22.61 -5.40 -20.65
CA ILE A 68 22.39 -5.78 -19.24
C ILE A 68 21.24 -6.80 -19.12
N ASN A 69 20.11 -6.52 -19.76
CA ASN A 69 18.94 -7.39 -19.74
C ASN A 69 19.19 -8.72 -20.46
N LYS A 70 19.88 -8.70 -21.60
CA LYS A 70 20.25 -9.91 -22.34
C LYS A 70 21.17 -10.83 -21.52
N ASN A 71 22.07 -10.25 -20.73
CA ASN A 71 22.99 -10.99 -19.88
C ASN A 71 22.36 -11.45 -18.55
N GLY A 72 21.16 -10.97 -18.21
CA GLY A 72 20.50 -11.29 -16.93
C GLY A 72 21.04 -10.50 -15.74
N ASP A 73 21.81 -9.44 -16.00
CA ASP A 73 22.52 -8.65 -14.99
C ASP A 73 21.72 -7.44 -14.49
N SER A 74 20.50 -7.27 -14.98
CA SER A 74 19.62 -6.18 -14.52
C SER A 74 19.41 -6.29 -13.01
N LEU A 75 19.64 -5.19 -12.31
CA LEU A 75 19.34 -5.10 -10.88
C LEU A 75 17.86 -4.83 -10.62
N TYR A 76 17.09 -4.42 -11.61
CA TYR A 76 15.70 -4.02 -11.44
C TYR A 76 14.73 -5.06 -11.99
N TYR A 77 13.50 -5.03 -11.50
CA TYR A 77 12.38 -5.77 -12.08
C TYR A 77 11.62 -4.84 -13.04
N HIS A 78 11.39 -5.31 -14.27
CA HIS A 78 10.59 -4.60 -15.26
C HIS A 78 9.25 -5.30 -15.44
N PRO A 79 8.14 -4.71 -14.99
CA PRO A 79 6.85 -5.36 -15.05
C PRO A 79 6.41 -5.59 -16.51
N PRO A 80 6.02 -6.82 -16.90
CA PRO A 80 5.48 -7.10 -18.22
C PRO A 80 4.30 -6.18 -18.52
N HIS A 81 4.29 -5.58 -19.71
CA HIS A 81 3.25 -4.62 -20.13
C HIS A 81 3.11 -3.39 -19.21
N GLY A 82 4.14 -3.10 -18.41
CA GLY A 82 4.17 -1.95 -17.52
C GLY A 82 3.28 -2.10 -16.28
N LYS A 83 2.88 -3.31 -15.86
CA LYS A 83 2.12 -3.48 -14.61
C LYS A 83 2.65 -4.65 -13.80
N ILE A 84 2.68 -4.50 -12.47
CA ILE A 84 2.99 -5.61 -11.57
C ILE A 84 1.92 -6.69 -11.79
N PRO A 85 2.31 -7.93 -12.15
CA PRO A 85 1.37 -9.04 -12.29
C PRO A 85 0.55 -9.20 -11.01
N PHE A 86 -0.77 -9.30 -11.15
CA PHE A 86 -1.67 -9.45 -10.02
C PHE A 86 -2.34 -10.82 -10.05
N SER A 87 -1.71 -11.80 -9.42
CA SER A 87 -2.29 -13.14 -9.28
C SER A 87 -3.31 -13.15 -8.15
N ILE A 88 -4.52 -12.69 -8.44
CA ILE A 88 -5.60 -12.50 -7.46
C ILE A 88 -5.76 -13.71 -6.53
N PRO A 89 -5.85 -14.98 -7.00
CA PRO A 89 -6.03 -16.13 -6.12
C PRO A 89 -4.92 -16.31 -5.06
N LEU A 90 -3.68 -15.87 -5.37
CA LEU A 90 -2.54 -16.00 -4.46
C LEU A 90 -2.57 -15.00 -3.29
N LEU A 91 -3.54 -14.07 -3.26
CA LEU A 91 -3.85 -13.29 -2.06
C LEU A 91 -4.42 -14.13 -0.93
N SER A 92 -4.84 -15.37 -1.17
CA SER A 92 -5.35 -16.19 -0.07
C SER A 92 -4.26 -16.41 0.99
N GLY A 93 -4.62 -16.23 2.26
CA GLY A 93 -3.72 -16.36 3.40
C GLY A 93 -4.26 -15.71 4.66
N VAL A 94 -3.50 -15.86 5.74
CA VAL A 94 -3.73 -15.14 7.01
C VAL A 94 -2.75 -13.97 7.05
N TYR A 95 -3.27 -12.81 7.43
CA TYR A 95 -2.52 -11.57 7.51
C TYR A 95 -2.54 -11.05 8.94
N THR A 96 -1.37 -10.72 9.45
CA THR A 96 -1.23 -9.98 10.71
C THR A 96 -1.21 -8.50 10.39
N ILE A 97 -2.02 -7.74 11.12
CA ILE A 97 -2.18 -6.31 10.94
C ILE A 97 -1.77 -5.61 12.22
N THR A 98 -0.87 -4.65 12.11
CA THR A 98 -0.50 -3.74 13.20
C THR A 98 -0.81 -2.31 12.80
N GLN A 99 -1.28 -1.52 13.76
CA GLN A 99 -1.55 -0.11 13.57
C GLN A 99 -1.05 0.67 14.78
N GLN A 100 -0.22 1.70 14.56
CA GLN A 100 0.29 2.57 15.61
C GLN A 100 -0.14 4.00 15.32
N LYS A 101 -0.87 4.59 16.27
CA LYS A 101 -1.21 6.02 16.21
C LYS A 101 -0.21 6.80 17.03
N LEU A 102 0.37 7.84 16.43
CA LEU A 102 1.30 8.75 17.07
C LEU A 102 0.76 10.18 17.01
N GLU A 103 1.03 10.93 18.06
CA GLU A 103 0.77 12.36 18.15
C GLU A 103 2.10 13.03 18.52
N ASP A 104 2.57 13.96 17.69
CA ASP A 104 3.87 14.64 17.84
C ASP A 104 5.05 13.66 18.07
N GLY A 105 4.99 12.50 17.42
CA GLY A 105 6.00 11.44 17.51
C GLY A 105 5.85 10.51 18.73
N VAL A 106 4.86 10.75 19.60
CA VAL A 106 4.58 9.90 20.77
C VAL A 106 3.50 8.88 20.44
N VAL A 107 3.80 7.59 20.66
CA VAL A 107 2.84 6.50 20.44
C VAL A 107 1.69 6.60 21.44
N GLN A 108 0.48 6.80 20.94
CA GLN A 108 -0.75 6.90 21.72
C GLN A 108 -1.43 5.53 21.85
N ASN A 109 -1.51 4.79 20.76
CA ASN A 109 -2.18 3.50 20.71
C ASN A 109 -1.47 2.56 19.75
N HIS A 110 -1.47 1.28 20.09
CA HIS A 110 -1.01 0.19 19.24
C HIS A 110 -2.12 -0.87 19.14
N TYR A 111 -2.54 -1.21 17.93
CA TYR A 111 -3.53 -2.24 17.65
C TYR A 111 -2.88 -3.38 16.89
N LEU A 112 -3.29 -4.61 17.23
CA LEU A 112 -2.86 -5.84 16.58
C LEU A 112 -4.08 -6.71 16.35
N TYR A 113 -4.29 -7.18 15.13
CA TYR A 113 -5.34 -8.16 14.82
C TYR A 113 -4.95 -8.98 13.59
N GLN A 114 -5.74 -10.02 13.30
CA GLN A 114 -5.55 -10.88 12.15
C GLN A 114 -6.74 -10.82 11.22
N THR A 115 -6.46 -11.00 9.93
CA THR A 115 -7.47 -11.12 8.88
C THR A 115 -7.13 -12.32 8.01
N GLU A 116 -8.09 -13.22 7.83
CA GLU A 116 -7.96 -14.33 6.89
C GLU A 116 -8.73 -14.00 5.61
N LEU A 117 -8.03 -14.19 4.48
CA LEU A 117 -8.62 -14.16 3.16
C LEU A 117 -8.57 -15.57 2.56
N LYS A 118 -9.72 -16.20 2.41
CA LYS A 118 -9.84 -17.54 1.83
C LYS A 118 -10.40 -17.44 0.41
N TYR A 119 -9.61 -17.84 -0.58
CA TYR A 119 -10.10 -17.94 -1.96
C TYR A 119 -11.19 -19.01 -2.06
N LEU A 120 -12.32 -18.67 -2.67
CA LEU A 120 -13.47 -19.56 -2.78
C LEU A 120 -13.56 -20.16 -4.18
N ARG A 121 -13.62 -19.30 -5.21
CA ARG A 121 -13.87 -19.70 -6.60
C ARG A 121 -13.61 -18.55 -7.58
N ALA A 122 -13.64 -18.88 -8.87
CA ALA A 122 -13.75 -17.92 -9.97
C ALA A 122 -15.02 -18.17 -10.79
N GLU A 123 -15.64 -17.10 -11.29
CA GLU A 123 -16.78 -17.14 -12.22
C GLU A 123 -16.63 -15.99 -13.23
N HIS A 124 -16.62 -16.29 -14.54
CA HIS A 124 -16.64 -15.27 -15.62
C HIS A 124 -15.68 -14.07 -15.38
N ASP A 125 -14.41 -14.35 -15.09
CA ASP A 125 -13.33 -13.40 -14.75
C ASP A 125 -13.43 -12.68 -13.39
N ASP A 126 -14.43 -13.00 -12.58
CA ASP A 126 -14.51 -12.55 -11.19
C ASP A 126 -13.96 -13.62 -10.25
N HIS A 127 -13.38 -13.14 -9.15
CA HIS A 127 -12.81 -13.94 -8.08
C HIS A 127 -13.56 -13.67 -6.78
N PHE A 128 -13.82 -14.74 -6.04
CA PHE A 128 -14.58 -14.67 -4.80
C PHE A 128 -13.71 -15.09 -3.62
N PHE A 129 -13.76 -14.31 -2.55
CA PHE A 129 -13.05 -14.58 -1.31
C PHE A 129 -13.99 -14.52 -0.11
N SER A 130 -13.72 -15.33 0.90
CA SER A 130 -14.24 -15.14 2.24
C SER A 130 -13.23 -14.32 3.04
N LEU A 131 -13.66 -13.21 3.61
CA LEU A 131 -12.90 -12.36 4.52
C LEU A 131 -13.37 -12.63 5.96
N GLN A 132 -12.43 -12.92 6.86
CA GLN A 132 -12.66 -13.10 8.28
C GLN A 132 -11.69 -12.22 9.08
N ILE A 133 -12.14 -11.65 10.21
CA ILE A 133 -11.31 -10.86 11.12
C ILE A 133 -11.32 -11.51 12.50
N PHE A 134 -10.16 -11.60 13.17
CA PHE A 134 -10.03 -12.18 14.52
C PHE A 134 -8.81 -11.63 15.28
N GLY A 135 -8.70 -11.94 16.59
CA GLY A 135 -7.47 -11.73 17.36
C GLY A 135 -7.13 -10.27 17.74
N SER A 136 -8.12 -9.46 18.12
CA SER A 136 -7.94 -8.03 18.44
C SER A 136 -7.27 -7.78 19.80
N HIS A 137 -6.09 -7.16 19.78
CA HIS A 137 -5.32 -6.69 20.92
C HIS A 137 -5.07 -5.18 20.84
N LYS A 138 -5.02 -4.51 21.99
CA LYS A 138 -4.69 -3.09 22.12
C LYS A 138 -3.59 -2.92 23.16
N ASN A 139 -2.49 -2.25 22.79
CA ASN A 139 -1.32 -1.99 23.63
C ASN A 139 -0.73 -3.29 24.25
N GLY A 140 -0.66 -4.37 23.46
CA GLY A 140 -0.11 -5.65 23.89
C GLY A 140 -1.01 -6.50 24.79
N ALA A 141 -2.16 -5.96 25.21
CA ALA A 141 -3.15 -6.69 26.00
C ALA A 141 -4.42 -6.96 25.18
N GLU A 142 -5.07 -8.08 25.47
CA GLU A 142 -6.44 -8.26 25.02
C GLU A 142 -7.30 -7.22 25.76
N SER A 143 -7.90 -6.27 25.04
CA SER A 143 -8.72 -5.26 25.72
C SER A 143 -10.00 -5.92 26.24
N GLU A 144 -10.14 -5.95 27.56
CA GLU A 144 -11.35 -6.44 28.26
C GLU A 144 -12.38 -5.32 28.49
N SER A 145 -12.16 -4.13 27.91
CA SER A 145 -13.14 -3.06 28.00
C SER A 145 -14.47 -3.50 27.39
N LYS A 146 -15.58 -3.02 27.95
CA LYS A 146 -16.93 -3.32 27.44
C LYS A 146 -17.08 -3.04 25.94
N ILE A 147 -16.46 -1.97 25.46
CA ILE A 147 -16.44 -1.57 24.04
C ILE A 147 -15.67 -2.59 23.19
N SER A 148 -14.52 -3.08 23.68
CA SER A 148 -13.75 -4.12 22.98
C SER A 148 -14.53 -5.43 22.91
N SER A 149 -15.14 -5.86 24.01
CA SER A 149 -15.98 -7.07 24.06
C SER A 149 -17.19 -6.96 23.12
N LEU A 150 -17.86 -5.82 23.10
CA LEU A 150 -18.95 -5.54 22.15
C LEU A 150 -18.45 -5.64 20.70
N SER A 151 -17.33 -4.99 20.38
CA SER A 151 -16.76 -4.98 19.03
C SER A 151 -16.41 -6.39 18.55
N LYS A 152 -15.80 -7.21 19.42
CA LYS A 152 -15.48 -8.62 19.13
C LYS A 152 -16.73 -9.45 18.90
N ALA A 153 -17.74 -9.32 19.75
CA ALA A 153 -18.99 -10.05 19.61
C ALA A 153 -19.72 -9.67 18.32
N CYS A 154 -19.80 -8.37 17.99
CA CYS A 154 -20.35 -7.91 16.73
C CYS A 154 -19.55 -8.44 15.53
N ALA A 155 -18.22 -8.43 15.58
CA ALA A 155 -17.39 -8.98 14.50
C ALA A 155 -17.62 -10.49 14.30
N ALA A 156 -17.78 -11.25 15.38
CA ALA A 156 -18.06 -12.69 15.31
C ALA A 156 -19.41 -13.01 14.65
N ILE A 157 -20.40 -12.12 14.76
CA ILE A 157 -21.71 -12.24 14.10
C ILE A 157 -21.61 -11.84 12.62
N LEU A 158 -20.89 -10.75 12.31
CA LEU A 158 -20.87 -10.18 10.96
C LEU A 158 -19.91 -10.89 10.00
N PHE A 159 -18.83 -11.49 10.51
CA PHE A 159 -17.85 -12.20 9.70
C PHE A 159 -18.07 -13.72 9.79
N PRO A 160 -17.85 -14.48 8.70
CA PRO A 160 -17.19 -14.04 7.47
C PRO A 160 -18.12 -13.33 6.48
N VAL A 161 -17.53 -12.45 5.66
CA VAL A 161 -18.19 -11.82 4.51
C VAL A 161 -17.56 -12.31 3.21
N GLU A 162 -18.37 -12.47 2.17
CA GLU A 162 -17.88 -12.76 0.83
C GLU A 162 -17.60 -11.46 0.06
N ILE A 163 -16.44 -11.40 -0.58
CA ILE A 163 -16.01 -10.28 -1.42
C ILE A 163 -15.86 -10.79 -2.86
N ARG A 164 -16.46 -10.06 -3.79
CA ARG A 164 -16.27 -10.25 -5.24
C ARG A 164 -15.26 -9.25 -5.78
N VAL A 165 -14.29 -9.75 -6.50
CA VAL A 165 -13.17 -8.99 -7.07
C VAL A 165 -13.14 -9.24 -8.56
N ASN A 166 -13.14 -8.18 -9.36
CA ASN A 166 -13.05 -8.33 -10.81
C ASN A 166 -11.62 -8.66 -11.29
N LYS A 167 -11.46 -8.96 -12.58
CA LYS A 167 -10.14 -9.20 -13.21
C LYS A 167 -9.07 -8.12 -13.03
N THR A 168 -9.46 -6.89 -12.66
CA THR A 168 -8.52 -5.79 -12.37
C THR A 168 -8.13 -5.71 -10.90
N GLY A 169 -8.63 -6.64 -10.09
CA GLY A 169 -8.39 -6.67 -8.65
C GLY A 169 -9.26 -5.71 -7.84
N LYS A 170 -10.25 -5.05 -8.47
CA LYS A 170 -11.14 -4.12 -7.78
C LYS A 170 -12.31 -4.87 -7.16
N ILE A 171 -12.60 -4.60 -5.88
CA ILE A 171 -13.81 -5.10 -5.24
C ILE A 171 -15.03 -4.46 -5.90
N THR A 172 -15.93 -5.30 -6.41
CA THR A 172 -17.20 -4.87 -7.01
C THR A 172 -18.32 -4.98 -5.99
N GLU A 173 -18.35 -6.05 -5.21
CA GLU A 173 -19.47 -6.41 -4.34
C GLU A 173 -18.98 -7.04 -3.03
N THR A 174 -19.82 -6.93 -2.00
CA THR A 174 -19.60 -7.57 -0.70
C THR A 174 -20.94 -8.02 -0.14
N ARG A 175 -21.00 -9.24 0.39
CA ARG A 175 -22.21 -9.79 1.00
C ARG A 175 -21.90 -10.59 2.25
N PHE A 176 -22.83 -10.64 3.18
CA PHE A 176 -22.75 -11.56 4.30
C PHE A 176 -22.90 -13.00 3.81
N LEU A 177 -22.16 -13.93 4.42
CA LEU A 177 -22.36 -15.36 4.16
C LEU A 177 -23.57 -15.92 4.93
N GLN A 178 -23.89 -15.32 6.07
CA GLN A 178 -25.10 -15.63 6.82
C GLN A 178 -26.31 -14.85 6.29
N SER A 179 -27.51 -15.37 6.56
CA SER A 179 -28.75 -14.67 6.21
C SER A 179 -28.93 -13.43 7.09
N GLU A 180 -29.52 -12.38 6.53
CA GLU A 180 -29.84 -11.13 7.25
C GLU A 180 -30.67 -11.41 8.52
N THR A 181 -31.64 -12.32 8.44
CA THR A 181 -32.47 -12.72 9.58
C THR A 181 -31.65 -13.33 10.71
N THR A 182 -30.67 -14.18 10.37
CA THR A 182 -29.75 -14.78 11.35
C THR A 182 -28.95 -13.70 12.06
N ILE A 183 -28.32 -12.81 11.29
CA ILE A 183 -27.50 -11.71 11.82
C ILE A 183 -28.32 -10.82 12.75
N LYS A 184 -29.53 -10.41 12.34
CA LYS A 184 -30.42 -9.57 13.15
C LYS A 184 -30.79 -10.24 14.47
N ASN A 185 -31.12 -11.53 14.44
CA ASN A 185 -31.48 -12.28 15.64
C ASN A 185 -30.30 -12.39 16.62
N GLU A 186 -29.08 -12.63 16.11
CA GLU A 186 -27.88 -12.68 16.94
C GLU A 186 -27.52 -11.32 17.53
N LEU A 187 -27.67 -10.24 16.74
CA LEU A 187 -27.50 -8.87 17.24
C LEU A 187 -28.54 -8.50 18.31
N ASP A 188 -29.79 -8.93 18.16
CA ASP A 188 -30.84 -8.74 19.18
C ASP A 188 -30.55 -9.54 20.45
N ALA A 189 -30.01 -10.75 20.32
CA ALA A 189 -29.54 -11.52 21.47
C ALA A 189 -28.40 -10.79 22.17
N LEU A 190 -27.42 -10.28 21.42
CA LEU A 190 -26.29 -9.52 21.95
C LEU A 190 -26.73 -8.26 22.70
N LYS A 191 -27.73 -7.54 22.16
CA LYS A 191 -28.31 -6.33 22.78
C LYS A 191 -28.87 -6.58 24.18
N LYS A 192 -29.36 -7.80 24.46
CA LYS A 192 -29.84 -8.17 25.81
C LYS A 192 -28.71 -8.26 26.84
N TYR A 193 -27.48 -8.52 26.40
CA TYR A 193 -26.29 -8.57 27.27
C TYR A 193 -25.64 -7.20 27.46
N PHE A 194 -25.68 -6.34 26.44
CA PHE A 194 -25.14 -4.98 26.48
C PHE A 194 -26.27 -3.95 26.66
N THR A 195 -26.68 -3.75 27.91
CA THR A 195 -27.90 -3.02 28.27
C THR A 195 -27.77 -1.50 28.33
N ASP A 196 -26.58 -0.93 28.12
CA ASP A 196 -26.42 0.54 28.09
C ASP A 196 -26.83 1.13 26.74
N ASP A 197 -27.30 2.38 26.78
CA ASP A 197 -27.84 3.08 25.61
C ASP A 197 -26.83 3.22 24.47
N LEU A 198 -25.55 3.40 24.77
CA LEU A 198 -24.49 3.53 23.76
C LEU A 198 -24.27 2.23 23.00
N SER A 199 -24.15 1.12 23.73
CA SER A 199 -23.99 -0.21 23.12
C SER A 199 -25.25 -0.62 22.36
N ALA A 200 -26.43 -0.33 22.89
CA ALA A 200 -27.71 -0.56 22.22
C ALA A 200 -27.82 0.21 20.89
N ALA A 201 -27.46 1.51 20.90
CA ALA A 201 -27.46 2.35 19.71
C ALA A 201 -26.44 1.87 18.66
N TYR A 202 -25.26 1.40 19.10
CA TYR A 202 -24.26 0.82 18.21
C TYR A 202 -24.77 -0.47 17.55
N ILE A 203 -25.39 -1.37 18.31
CA ILE A 203 -25.98 -2.60 17.76
C ILE A 203 -27.10 -2.27 16.76
N ASP A 204 -27.98 -1.32 17.09
CA ASP A 204 -29.03 -0.88 16.17
C ASP A 204 -28.46 -0.28 14.88
N HIS A 205 -27.34 0.45 14.96
CA HIS A 205 -26.64 0.94 13.79
C HIS A 205 -26.13 -0.20 12.91
N LEU A 206 -25.52 -1.25 13.49
CA LEU A 206 -25.07 -2.42 12.74
C LEU A 206 -26.23 -3.16 12.07
N LYS A 207 -27.40 -3.26 12.73
CA LYS A 207 -28.60 -3.84 12.10
C LYS A 207 -29.02 -3.05 10.86
N ARG A 208 -29.00 -1.72 10.90
CA ARG A 208 -29.30 -0.89 9.71
C ARG A 208 -28.28 -1.09 8.58
N ILE A 209 -26.99 -1.25 8.91
CA ILE A 209 -25.97 -1.57 7.90
C ILE A 209 -26.27 -2.93 7.23
N THR A 210 -26.79 -3.91 7.98
CA THR A 210 -27.10 -5.24 7.44
C THR A 210 -28.27 -5.25 6.45
N GLU A 211 -29.13 -4.22 6.49
CA GLU A 211 -30.25 -4.02 5.56
C GLU A 211 -29.81 -3.39 4.23
N ASP A 212 -28.61 -2.78 4.18
CA ASP A 212 -28.11 -2.04 3.03
C ASP A 212 -26.81 -2.65 2.50
N HIS A 213 -26.92 -3.46 1.45
CA HIS A 213 -25.79 -4.09 0.76
C HIS A 213 -24.72 -3.09 0.28
N HIS A 214 -25.12 -1.86 -0.05
CA HIS A 214 -24.16 -0.84 -0.45
C HIS A 214 -23.34 -0.34 0.74
N GLN A 215 -23.94 -0.24 1.93
CA GLN A 215 -23.22 0.16 3.14
C GLN A 215 -22.18 -0.85 3.58
N ILE A 216 -22.47 -2.16 3.55
CA ILE A 216 -21.44 -3.16 3.89
C ILE A 216 -20.29 -3.15 2.88
N SER A 217 -20.60 -3.02 1.58
CA SER A 217 -19.56 -2.92 0.55
C SER A 217 -18.69 -1.68 0.75
N LYS A 218 -19.30 -0.52 1.04
CA LYS A 218 -18.59 0.72 1.37
C LYS A 218 -17.72 0.54 2.63
N SER A 219 -18.25 -0.11 3.66
CA SER A 219 -17.55 -0.31 4.94
C SER A 219 -16.31 -1.20 4.77
N ILE A 220 -16.44 -2.31 4.05
CA ILE A 220 -15.31 -3.24 3.80
C ILE A 220 -14.27 -2.61 2.85
N LYS A 221 -14.71 -1.94 1.78
CA LYS A 221 -13.81 -1.21 0.86
C LYS A 221 -13.03 -0.12 1.58
N ASN A 222 -13.62 0.53 2.57
CA ASN A 222 -13.00 1.59 3.35
C ASN A 222 -12.19 1.07 4.56
N THR A 223 -11.61 -0.12 4.46
CA THR A 223 -10.65 -0.61 5.46
C THR A 223 -9.23 -0.62 4.88
N LEU A 224 -8.24 -0.28 5.72
CA LEU A 224 -6.84 -0.29 5.28
C LEU A 224 -6.38 -1.67 4.77
N PRO A 225 -6.67 -2.81 5.44
CA PRO A 225 -6.27 -4.12 4.91
C PRO A 225 -6.77 -4.37 3.49
N VAL A 226 -8.04 -4.04 3.23
CA VAL A 226 -8.63 -4.17 1.90
C VAL A 226 -7.97 -3.23 0.90
N GLN A 227 -7.70 -1.99 1.30
CA GLN A 227 -6.99 -1.02 0.48
C GLN A 227 -5.59 -1.50 0.07
N PHE A 228 -4.82 -2.10 0.98
CA PHE A 228 -3.47 -2.58 0.68
C PHE A 228 -3.45 -3.87 -0.15
N LEU A 229 -4.49 -4.72 -0.04
CA LEU A 229 -4.59 -5.97 -0.79
C LEU A 229 -5.23 -5.79 -2.18
N PHE A 230 -6.22 -4.90 -2.31
CA PHE A 230 -7.06 -4.75 -3.52
C PHE A 230 -7.07 -3.32 -4.12
N GLY A 231 -6.28 -2.41 -3.55
CA GLY A 231 -6.15 -1.03 -4.02
C GLY A 231 -5.49 -0.88 -5.39
N SER A 232 -5.22 0.35 -5.77
CA SER A 232 -4.70 0.74 -7.09
C SER A 232 -3.21 0.49 -7.27
N PHE A 233 -2.51 0.05 -6.22
CA PHE A 233 -1.10 -0.35 -6.30
C PHE A 233 -0.82 -1.26 -7.49
N TYR A 234 -1.59 -2.34 -7.65
CA TYR A 234 -1.47 -3.29 -8.77
C TYR A 234 -1.94 -2.74 -10.13
N ARG A 235 -2.61 -1.57 -10.13
CA ARG A 235 -3.08 -0.89 -11.35
C ARG A 235 -2.11 0.19 -11.84
N ALA A 236 -1.11 0.54 -11.03
CA ALA A 236 -0.05 1.47 -11.39
C ALA A 236 0.66 1.04 -12.67
N LYS A 237 0.97 2.01 -13.53
CA LYS A 237 1.62 1.77 -14.82
C LYS A 237 3.08 2.21 -14.74
N TYR A 238 4.00 1.33 -15.07
CA TYR A 238 5.43 1.59 -15.17
C TYR A 238 5.79 1.76 -16.64
N LYS A 239 6.61 2.77 -16.93
CA LYS A 239 7.13 3.03 -18.28
C LYS A 239 8.47 2.32 -18.48
N ASN A 240 9.50 3.05 -18.90
CA ASN A 240 10.81 2.51 -19.26
C ASN A 240 11.80 2.50 -18.09
N TRP A 241 11.33 2.75 -16.87
CA TRP A 241 12.15 2.82 -15.67
C TRP A 241 11.38 2.33 -14.45
N THR A 242 11.97 2.50 -13.28
CA THR A 242 11.45 2.00 -12.00
C THR A 242 10.28 2.80 -11.44
N ASP A 243 10.08 4.04 -11.90
CA ASP A 243 8.98 4.89 -11.48
C ASP A 243 7.69 4.60 -12.26
N SER A 244 6.55 4.59 -11.55
CA SER A 244 5.23 4.54 -12.17
C SER A 244 4.78 5.91 -12.67
N ASP A 245 3.82 5.92 -13.58
CA ASP A 245 2.96 7.07 -13.80
C ASP A 245 2.20 7.43 -12.52
N ILE A 246 1.82 8.71 -12.43
CA ILE A 246 0.95 9.22 -11.37
C ILE A 246 -0.44 8.60 -11.51
N TYR A 247 -1.01 8.19 -10.37
CA TYR A 247 -2.39 7.72 -10.28
C TYR A 247 -3.06 8.27 -9.02
N HIS A 248 -4.38 8.07 -8.93
CA HIS A 248 -5.17 8.61 -7.83
C HIS A 248 -5.89 7.50 -7.08
N GLU A 249 -5.97 7.63 -5.77
CA GLU A 249 -6.79 6.75 -4.96
C GLU A 249 -7.31 7.41 -3.69
N PHE A 250 -8.45 6.93 -3.22
CA PHE A 250 -9.04 7.30 -1.95
C PHE A 250 -8.55 6.33 -0.87
N ILE A 251 -7.84 6.83 0.14
CA ILE A 251 -7.29 6.02 1.23
C ILE A 251 -8.05 6.29 2.55
N PRO A 252 -8.66 5.26 3.18
CA PRO A 252 -9.49 5.38 4.38
C PRO A 252 -8.68 5.28 5.69
N TRP A 253 -7.66 6.11 5.88
CA TRP A 253 -6.78 5.97 7.05
C TRP A 253 -7.28 6.68 8.32
N LEU A 254 -8.02 7.79 8.17
CA LEU A 254 -8.63 8.49 9.31
C LEU A 254 -9.89 7.76 9.78
N SER A 255 -9.92 7.42 11.07
CA SER A 255 -11.07 6.75 11.69
C SER A 255 -12.32 7.62 11.63
N ASN A 256 -13.47 7.05 11.22
CA ASN A 256 -14.77 7.72 11.11
C ASN A 256 -14.85 8.88 10.10
N ALA A 257 -13.82 9.11 9.30
CA ALA A 257 -13.82 10.10 8.23
C ALA A 257 -14.06 9.44 6.87
N SER A 258 -14.49 10.23 5.90
CA SER A 258 -14.47 9.83 4.49
C SER A 258 -13.02 9.58 4.04
N PRO A 259 -12.79 8.60 3.14
CA PRO A 259 -11.46 8.38 2.55
C PRO A 259 -10.92 9.65 1.89
N ILE A 260 -9.62 9.91 2.02
CA ILE A 260 -8.95 11.09 1.45
C ILE A 260 -8.37 10.73 0.08
N ARG A 261 -8.55 11.61 -0.91
CA ARG A 261 -7.92 11.46 -2.23
C ARG A 261 -6.43 11.80 -2.19
N PHE A 262 -5.61 10.87 -2.66
CA PHE A 262 -4.17 11.05 -2.85
C PHE A 262 -3.80 11.01 -4.32
N GLU A 263 -2.80 11.82 -4.67
CA GLU A 263 -1.97 11.61 -5.84
C GLU A 263 -0.80 10.70 -5.43
N LEU A 264 -0.62 9.59 -6.15
CA LEU A 264 0.28 8.50 -5.80
C LEU A 264 1.23 8.19 -6.95
N HIS A 265 2.45 7.77 -6.62
CA HIS A 265 3.37 7.12 -7.54
C HIS A 265 4.23 6.08 -6.80
N ASN A 266 4.74 5.12 -7.55
CA ASN A 266 5.55 4.02 -7.02
C ASN A 266 6.95 4.05 -7.63
N ARG A 267 7.94 3.55 -6.88
CA ARG A 267 9.30 3.31 -7.32
C ARG A 267 9.73 1.90 -6.96
N ILE A 268 10.13 1.14 -7.98
CA ILE A 268 10.73 -0.19 -7.81
C ILE A 268 12.18 -0.03 -7.34
N LEU A 269 12.55 -0.70 -6.25
CA LEU A 269 13.92 -0.77 -5.76
C LEU A 269 14.70 -1.92 -6.44
N PRO A 270 16.04 -1.93 -6.36
CA PRO A 270 16.83 -3.08 -6.82
C PRO A 270 16.34 -4.39 -6.20
N LYS A 271 16.34 -5.45 -7.00
CA LYS A 271 16.00 -6.82 -6.58
C LYS A 271 16.97 -7.28 -5.51
N ASP A 272 16.43 -7.79 -4.42
CA ASP A 272 17.20 -8.48 -3.40
C ASP A 272 17.17 -9.98 -3.72
N LYS A 273 18.17 -10.44 -4.46
CA LYS A 273 18.28 -11.85 -4.88
C LYS A 273 18.58 -12.77 -3.71
N ASP A 274 19.25 -12.27 -2.67
CA ASP A 274 19.65 -13.07 -1.50
C ASP A 274 18.43 -13.44 -0.65
N ASN A 275 17.50 -12.50 -0.49
CA ASN A 275 16.25 -12.71 0.24
C ASN A 275 15.06 -13.10 -0.66
N ASN A 276 15.27 -13.23 -1.98
CA ASN A 276 14.20 -13.44 -2.97
C ASN A 276 13.06 -12.42 -2.87
N THR A 277 13.38 -11.14 -2.65
CA THR A 277 12.37 -10.10 -2.50
C THR A 277 12.48 -8.97 -3.52
N LEU A 278 11.34 -8.36 -3.81
CA LEU A 278 11.22 -7.12 -4.56
C LEU A 278 10.56 -6.07 -3.65
N LYS A 279 11.25 -4.94 -3.45
CA LYS A 279 10.69 -3.81 -2.71
C LYS A 279 10.17 -2.73 -3.64
N ILE A 280 9.03 -2.15 -3.31
CA ILE A 280 8.42 -1.04 -4.04
C ILE A 280 8.00 0.02 -3.03
N ASN A 281 8.50 1.23 -3.19
CA ASN A 281 8.09 2.37 -2.38
C ASN A 281 6.97 3.12 -3.08
N GLN A 282 5.90 3.42 -2.37
CA GLN A 282 4.79 4.25 -2.80
C GLN A 282 4.85 5.57 -2.06
N PHE A 283 4.71 6.68 -2.77
CA PHE A 283 4.68 8.02 -2.21
C PHE A 283 3.37 8.68 -2.58
N GLY A 284 2.82 9.45 -1.63
CA GLY A 284 1.53 10.10 -1.78
C GLY A 284 1.45 11.46 -1.13
N THR A 285 0.79 12.39 -1.81
CA THR A 285 0.39 13.69 -1.28
C THR A 285 -1.11 13.88 -1.48
N SER A 286 -1.80 14.47 -0.50
CA SER A 286 -3.22 14.73 -0.64
C SER A 286 -3.51 15.68 -1.79
N CYS A 287 -4.54 15.34 -2.58
CA CYS A 287 -5.12 16.21 -3.61
C CYS A 287 -6.64 16.32 -3.42
N ASP A 288 -7.10 16.15 -2.18
CA ASP A 288 -8.49 16.24 -1.78
C ASP A 288 -8.85 17.69 -1.42
N TYR A 289 -9.90 18.24 -2.01
CA TYR A 289 -10.29 19.62 -1.74
C TYR A 289 -10.95 19.82 -0.37
N ARG A 290 -11.44 18.73 0.24
CA ARG A 290 -12.21 18.77 1.50
C ARG A 290 -11.30 19.13 2.67
N ASN A 291 -11.86 19.91 3.60
CA ASN A 291 -11.24 20.13 4.90
C ASN A 291 -11.62 19.02 5.89
N LEU A 292 -11.01 19.04 7.09
CA LEU A 292 -11.23 18.00 8.09
C LEU A 292 -12.70 17.85 8.50
N ASN A 293 -13.41 18.96 8.74
CA ASN A 293 -14.83 18.94 9.12
C ASN A 293 -15.71 18.30 8.02
N GLN A 294 -15.42 18.60 6.76
CA GLN A 294 -16.11 18.02 5.62
C GLN A 294 -15.83 16.52 5.49
N LEU A 295 -14.60 16.06 5.78
CA LEU A 295 -14.28 14.63 5.78
C LEU A 295 -15.07 13.86 6.85
N TYR A 296 -15.28 14.44 8.03
CA TYR A 296 -16.09 13.84 9.10
C TYR A 296 -17.60 13.97 8.90
N ASN A 297 -18.05 14.84 7.98
CA ASN A 297 -19.46 14.95 7.64
C ASN A 297 -19.86 13.85 6.65
N ARG A 298 -20.69 12.90 7.11
CA ARG A 298 -21.16 11.77 6.30
C ARG A 298 -22.03 12.18 5.11
N ASP A 299 -22.65 13.36 5.16
CA ASP A 299 -23.50 13.89 4.09
C ASP A 299 -22.70 14.68 3.04
N TYR A 300 -21.40 14.89 3.28
CA TYR A 300 -20.53 15.65 2.37
C TYR A 300 -19.75 14.72 1.44
N GLU A 301 -20.27 14.55 0.22
CA GLU A 301 -19.61 13.74 -0.80
C GLU A 301 -18.50 14.50 -1.53
N TYR A 302 -17.52 13.75 -2.03
CA TYR A 302 -16.44 14.30 -2.84
C TYR A 302 -16.95 14.64 -4.25
N ASN A 303 -16.69 15.86 -4.70
CA ASN A 303 -16.94 16.33 -6.06
C ASN A 303 -15.63 16.48 -6.85
N GLU A 304 -15.45 15.70 -7.91
CA GLU A 304 -14.25 15.74 -8.77
C GLU A 304 -13.96 17.09 -9.43
N GLN A 305 -14.98 17.94 -9.58
CA GLN A 305 -14.84 19.26 -10.23
C GLN A 305 -14.34 20.35 -9.27
N SER A 306 -14.36 20.09 -7.96
CA SER A 306 -13.97 21.08 -6.95
C SER A 306 -12.44 21.17 -6.85
N PRO A 307 -11.85 22.38 -6.96
CA PRO A 307 -10.41 22.54 -6.86
C PRO A 307 -9.92 22.50 -5.40
N VAL A 308 -8.72 21.98 -5.22
CA VAL A 308 -7.96 22.09 -3.96
C VAL A 308 -7.71 23.57 -3.66
N ASN A 309 -7.83 23.93 -2.38
CA ASN A 309 -7.69 25.30 -1.90
C ASN A 309 -6.91 25.33 -0.57
N SER A 310 -6.73 26.52 0.01
CA SER A 310 -5.93 26.71 1.23
C SER A 310 -6.51 26.05 2.49
N TYR A 311 -7.78 25.65 2.48
CA TYR A 311 -8.43 24.95 3.60
C TYR A 311 -8.47 23.44 3.42
N SER A 312 -8.03 22.95 2.27
CA SER A 312 -7.98 21.52 1.96
C SER A 312 -7.03 20.78 2.91
N VAL A 313 -7.35 19.51 3.17
CA VAL A 313 -6.50 18.69 4.03
C VAL A 313 -5.10 18.53 3.42
N ALA A 314 -4.08 18.82 4.22
CA ALA A 314 -2.68 18.61 3.86
C ALA A 314 -2.16 17.37 4.61
N CYS A 315 -1.98 16.28 3.88
CA CYS A 315 -1.41 15.05 4.43
C CYS A 315 -0.52 14.33 3.41
N SER A 316 0.38 13.50 3.94
CA SER A 316 1.31 12.71 3.16
C SER A 316 1.17 11.23 3.51
N HIS A 317 1.55 10.40 2.54
CA HIS A 317 1.56 8.96 2.64
C HIS A 317 2.87 8.42 2.07
N GLU A 318 3.48 7.46 2.76
CA GLU A 318 4.59 6.68 2.24
C GLU A 318 4.37 5.22 2.60
N ALA A 319 4.59 4.29 1.68
CA ALA A 319 4.52 2.87 1.98
C ALA A 319 5.63 2.08 1.30
N GLU A 320 6.20 1.11 2.01
CA GLU A 320 7.09 0.09 1.45
C GLU A 320 6.31 -1.21 1.30
N TYR A 321 6.23 -1.72 0.08
CA TYR A 321 5.71 -3.04 -0.24
C TYR A 321 6.89 -4.00 -0.44
N THR A 322 6.88 -5.12 0.28
CA THR A 322 7.81 -6.24 0.07
C THR A 322 7.05 -7.38 -0.60
N LEU A 323 7.47 -7.72 -1.80
CA LEU A 323 6.91 -8.78 -2.63
C LEU A 323 7.88 -9.96 -2.69
N ASP A 324 7.35 -11.17 -2.79
CA ASP A 324 8.14 -12.34 -3.17
C ASP A 324 8.54 -12.23 -4.65
N LEU A 325 9.83 -12.35 -4.97
CA LEU A 325 10.35 -12.09 -6.32
C LEU A 325 9.85 -13.11 -7.36
N THR A 326 9.47 -14.32 -6.92
CA THR A 326 9.00 -15.40 -7.79
C THR A 326 7.52 -15.25 -8.15
N SER A 327 6.67 -15.07 -7.14
CA SER A 327 5.22 -14.99 -7.27
C SER A 327 4.71 -13.55 -7.48
N LEU A 328 5.54 -12.55 -7.14
CA LEU A 328 5.22 -11.11 -7.16
C LEU A 328 4.02 -10.75 -6.27
N MET A 329 3.76 -11.59 -5.27
CA MET A 329 2.72 -11.34 -4.28
C MET A 329 3.28 -10.54 -3.11
N VAL A 330 2.51 -9.54 -2.67
CA VAL A 330 2.84 -8.76 -1.47
C VAL A 330 2.84 -9.70 -0.27
N GLN A 331 4.01 -9.80 0.37
CA GLN A 331 4.21 -10.49 1.64
C GLN A 331 4.04 -9.53 2.80
N LYS A 332 4.47 -8.28 2.63
CA LYS A 332 4.36 -7.24 3.65
C LYS A 332 4.15 -5.88 3.01
N ALA A 333 3.33 -5.04 3.63
CA ALA A 333 3.31 -3.61 3.35
C ALA A 333 3.33 -2.83 4.67
N THR A 334 4.22 -1.84 4.76
CA THR A 334 4.29 -0.90 5.88
C THR A 334 4.01 0.48 5.33
N ALA A 335 3.03 1.17 5.90
CA ALA A 335 2.58 2.48 5.46
C ALA A 335 2.62 3.48 6.61
N HIS A 336 3.05 4.69 6.28
CA HIS A 336 3.16 5.85 7.15
C HIS A 336 2.27 6.94 6.60
N PHE A 337 1.33 7.38 7.41
CA PHE A 337 0.45 8.48 7.12
C PHE A 337 0.75 9.63 8.07
N LYS A 338 0.68 10.86 7.58
CA LYS A 338 0.92 12.06 8.38
C LYS A 338 -0.05 13.18 7.98
N ILE A 339 -0.66 13.82 8.96
CA ILE A 339 -1.53 14.99 8.80
C ILE A 339 -1.18 16.06 9.84
N GLN A 340 -1.24 17.32 9.43
CA GLN A 340 -1.13 18.46 10.34
C GLN A 340 -2.53 18.96 10.70
N ILE A 341 -2.86 19.03 12.00
CA ILE A 341 -4.14 19.53 12.50
C ILE A 341 -3.84 20.64 13.51
N GLY A 342 -3.95 21.89 13.07
CA GLY A 342 -3.48 23.03 13.86
C GLY A 342 -1.99 22.91 14.16
N ASP A 343 -1.62 22.93 15.43
CA ASP A 343 -0.22 22.81 15.88
C ASP A 343 0.23 21.35 16.10
N VAL A 344 -0.68 20.39 15.98
CA VAL A 344 -0.42 18.96 16.25
C VAL A 344 -0.17 18.20 14.96
N THR A 345 0.86 17.35 14.99
CA THR A 345 1.10 16.33 13.95
C THR A 345 0.53 14.99 14.38
N GLU A 346 -0.48 14.51 13.66
CA GLU A 346 -0.93 13.12 13.80
C GLU A 346 -0.24 12.23 12.76
N GLN A 347 0.20 11.04 13.20
CA GLN A 347 0.76 10.01 12.33
C GLN A 347 0.10 8.66 12.60
N ASP A 348 -0.01 7.85 11.55
CA ASP A 348 -0.45 6.47 11.66
C ASP A 348 0.52 5.57 10.91
N ILE A 349 0.98 4.51 11.58
CA ILE A 349 1.85 3.49 10.98
C ILE A 349 1.03 2.20 10.90
N PHE A 350 0.69 1.82 9.68
CA PHE A 350 -0.07 0.61 9.37
C PHE A 350 0.86 -0.43 8.76
N THR A 351 0.88 -1.64 9.31
CA THR A 351 1.57 -2.78 8.69
C THR A 351 0.59 -3.90 8.44
N ILE A 352 0.66 -4.52 7.26
CA ILE A 352 0.01 -5.78 6.93
C ILE A 352 1.06 -6.80 6.48
N GLU A 353 1.07 -7.98 7.09
CA GLU A 353 2.07 -9.01 6.83
C GLU A 353 1.43 -10.39 6.70
N LYS A 354 1.61 -11.02 5.54
CA LYS A 354 1.15 -12.37 5.24
C LYS A 354 1.94 -13.36 6.09
N GLN A 355 1.24 -14.22 6.82
CA GLN A 355 1.85 -15.28 7.60
C GLN A 355 2.31 -16.39 6.65
N LEU A 356 3.60 -16.70 6.68
CA LEU A 356 4.16 -17.85 5.98
C LEU A 356 3.74 -19.13 6.73
N LYS A 357 3.26 -20.12 5.99
CA LYS A 357 2.85 -21.43 6.53
C LYS A 357 4.05 -22.33 6.76
#